data_AF-U5DB03-F1
#
_entry.id   AF-U5DB03-F1
#
_cell.length_a   1.000
_cell.length_b   1.000
_cell.length_c   1.000
_cell.angle_alpha   90.00
_cell.angle_beta   90.00
_cell.angle_gamma   90.00
#
_symmetry.space_group_name_H-M   'P 1'
#
loop_
_entity.id
_entity.type
_entity.pdbx_description
1 polymer ?
#
loop_
_entity_poly.entity_id
_entity_poly.type
_entity_poly.pdbx_seq_one_letter_code
_entity_poly.pdbx_strand_id
1 'polypeptide(L)'
;MAAIFQHRSVSLKVVCQVKSYISSSSTPPSIVGFKFSDAFQHLKSRVFGHSITAAEAKAGRIVASPSSTFTTKATDSFSDRPSAVQEMHVYEINELDRGSPAYLPLSQKPINSLGDLVPFSNKLYHGNLKKRAGITAGICVLIKHVPEKKGDRYEAIFSFYFGDYGHISVQGEYLTYQDTYLAVTGGSGVFTGVYGKVKLQQLVFPFKLFYTFYLQGIGELPAELLGEPVPPNPDVEPSPAAKAAEPHACIPNYHD
;
A
#
# COMPACT_ATOMS: atom_id res chain seq x y z
N MET A 1 18.00 -41.50 -20.99
CA MET A 1 18.61 -41.09 -19.71
C MET A 1 18.14 -39.68 -19.40
N ALA A 2 17.10 -39.53 -18.58
CA ALA A 2 16.59 -38.24 -18.16
C ALA A 2 17.26 -37.84 -16.83
N ALA A 3 17.97 -36.72 -16.82
CA ALA A 3 18.56 -36.15 -15.61
C ALA A 3 17.55 -35.18 -14.97
N ILE A 4 17.08 -35.57 -13.78
CA ILE A 4 16.16 -34.80 -12.94
C ILE A 4 16.98 -33.69 -12.25
N PHE A 5 16.75 -32.43 -12.63
CA PHE A 5 17.24 -31.29 -11.87
C PHE A 5 16.27 -30.98 -10.72
N GLN A 6 16.70 -31.35 -9.52
CA GLN A 6 15.99 -31.18 -8.28
C GLN A 6 16.16 -29.73 -7.80
N HIS A 7 15.14 -28.89 -7.99
CA HIS A 7 15.12 -27.52 -7.45
C HIS A 7 15.08 -27.57 -5.92
N ARG A 8 16.20 -27.24 -5.28
CA ARG A 8 16.27 -26.97 -3.85
C ARG A 8 15.67 -25.60 -3.57
N SER A 9 14.63 -25.57 -2.75
CA SER A 9 14.12 -24.36 -2.11
C SER A 9 15.20 -23.79 -1.19
N VAL A 10 15.77 -22.64 -1.54
CA VAL A 10 16.69 -21.91 -0.68
C VAL A 10 15.84 -21.04 0.25
N SER A 11 15.58 -21.54 1.46
CA SER A 11 15.04 -20.73 2.55
C SER A 11 16.16 -19.80 3.04
N LEU A 12 16.11 -18.53 2.65
CA LEU A 12 16.99 -17.50 3.20
C LEU A 12 16.60 -17.26 4.67
N LYS A 13 17.33 -17.91 5.58
CA LYS A 13 17.36 -17.52 7.00
C LYS A 13 18.24 -16.28 7.13
N VAL A 14 17.63 -15.12 7.19
CA VAL A 14 18.31 -13.91 7.69
C VAL A 14 18.30 -13.98 9.22
N VAL A 15 19.48 -14.24 9.79
CA VAL A 15 19.68 -14.23 11.25
C VAL A 15 19.79 -12.78 11.71
N CYS A 16 18.71 -12.21 12.23
CA CYS A 16 18.79 -10.98 13.02
C CYS A 16 19.09 -11.38 14.47
N GLN A 17 20.34 -11.19 14.91
CA GLN A 17 20.67 -11.32 16.33
C GLN A 17 20.24 -10.05 17.08
N VAL A 18 19.10 -10.11 17.76
CA VAL A 18 18.75 -9.14 18.80
C VAL A 18 19.35 -9.65 20.11
N LYS A 19 20.39 -8.99 20.63
CA LYS A 19 20.89 -9.22 21.99
C LYS A 19 19.87 -8.66 22.98
N SER A 20 19.07 -9.52 23.59
CA SER A 20 18.24 -9.18 24.75
C SER A 20 19.06 -9.39 26.04
N TYR A 21 19.31 -8.33 26.80
CA TYR A 21 19.65 -8.45 28.21
C TYR A 21 18.36 -8.67 29.01
N ILE A 22 18.17 -9.86 29.56
CA ILE A 22 17.09 -10.17 30.50
C ILE A 22 17.75 -10.44 31.85
N SER A 23 17.48 -9.60 32.85
CA SER A 23 17.68 -9.96 34.25
C SER A 23 16.44 -10.69 34.76
N SER A 24 16.69 -11.74 35.55
CA SER A 24 15.70 -12.64 36.11
C SER A 24 15.00 -12.03 37.33
N SER A 25 13.68 -12.12 37.40
CA SER A 25 12.98 -12.40 38.67
C SER A 25 11.60 -13.02 38.40
N SER A 26 11.25 -13.94 39.29
CA SER A 26 10.21 -14.96 39.18
C SER A 26 8.96 -14.62 40.00
N THR A 27 7.77 -14.75 39.42
CA THR A 27 6.52 -15.38 39.93
C THR A 27 5.29 -14.92 39.12
N PRO A 28 4.26 -15.76 38.88
CA PRO A 28 3.17 -15.45 37.95
C PRO A 28 1.93 -14.87 38.68
N PRO A 29 1.13 -14.01 38.03
CA PRO A 29 -0.25 -13.82 38.42
C PRO A 29 -1.25 -14.37 37.40
N SER A 30 -2.35 -14.81 37.98
CA SER A 30 -3.58 -15.37 37.46
C SER A 30 -4.24 -14.62 36.30
N ILE A 31 -4.91 -15.39 35.45
CA ILE A 31 -5.86 -14.97 34.41
C ILE A 31 -6.94 -14.07 35.02
N VAL A 32 -7.03 -12.82 34.54
CA VAL A 32 -8.16 -11.91 34.79
C VAL A 32 -8.76 -11.55 33.44
N GLY A 33 -10.05 -11.85 33.27
CA GLY A 33 -10.80 -11.55 32.05
C GLY A 33 -10.93 -10.05 31.80
N PHE A 34 -10.78 -9.65 30.54
CA PHE A 34 -10.97 -8.26 30.12
C PHE A 34 -12.46 -7.94 30.02
N LYS A 35 -12.98 -7.15 30.97
CA LYS A 35 -14.26 -6.44 30.84
C LYS A 35 -13.99 -5.10 30.13
N PHE A 36 -14.52 -4.97 28.92
CA PHE A 36 -14.61 -3.70 28.20
C PHE A 36 -15.79 -2.88 28.75
N SER A 37 -15.55 -2.10 29.80
CA SER A 37 -16.39 -0.98 30.19
C SER A 37 -15.55 -0.09 31.11
N ASP A 38 -15.63 1.23 30.92
CA ASP A 38 -15.03 2.29 31.76
C ASP A 38 -13.73 2.95 31.28
N ALA A 39 -13.54 3.10 29.96
CA ALA A 39 -12.46 3.96 29.40
C ALA A 39 -12.95 5.19 28.60
N PHE A 40 -14.19 5.64 28.80
CA PHE A 40 -14.76 6.78 28.06
C PHE A 40 -15.44 7.86 28.93
N GLN A 41 -15.02 8.04 30.19
CA GLN A 41 -15.65 9.03 31.08
C GLN A 41 -14.88 10.35 31.25
N HIS A 42 -13.74 10.58 30.58
CA HIS A 42 -13.07 11.87 30.68
C HIS A 42 -12.34 12.28 29.39
N LEU A 43 -13.11 12.65 28.36
CA LEU A 43 -12.59 13.49 27.29
C LEU A 43 -13.48 14.73 27.16
N LYS A 44 -13.12 15.79 27.88
CA LYS A 44 -13.70 17.13 27.68
C LYS A 44 -13.14 17.69 26.37
N SER A 45 -13.89 17.55 25.28
CA SER A 45 -13.59 18.25 24.02
C SER A 45 -13.93 19.73 24.18
N ARG A 46 -12.91 20.59 24.21
CA ARG A 46 -13.06 22.03 23.98
C ARG A 46 -13.11 22.26 22.46
N VAL A 47 -14.32 22.46 21.94
CA VAL A 47 -14.53 23.09 20.63
C VAL A 47 -14.93 24.54 20.90
N PHE A 48 -14.38 25.46 20.12
CA PHE A 48 -14.56 26.91 20.17
C PHE A 48 -15.84 27.41 20.88
N GLY A 49 -15.65 27.95 22.09
CA GLY A 49 -16.31 29.19 22.48
C GLY A 49 -17.72 29.16 23.08
N HIS A 50 -18.43 28.04 23.30
CA HIS A 50 -19.69 28.05 24.06
C HIS A 50 -19.80 26.86 25.04
N SER A 51 -20.09 27.17 26.31
CA SER A 51 -20.34 26.19 27.37
C SER A 51 -21.78 25.69 27.27
N ILE A 52 -21.97 24.39 27.01
CA ILE A 52 -23.29 23.76 27.09
C ILE A 52 -23.48 23.31 28.54
N THR A 53 -24.34 24.00 29.28
CA THR A 53 -24.83 23.57 30.58
C THR A 53 -26.00 22.61 30.38
N ALA A 54 -25.94 21.45 31.04
CA ALA A 54 -27.05 20.51 31.07
C ALA A 54 -28.13 21.06 32.01
N ALA A 55 -29.23 21.55 31.44
CA ALA A 55 -30.42 21.96 32.19
C ALA A 55 -31.48 20.84 32.16
N GLU A 56 -32.06 20.58 33.32
CA GLU A 56 -33.04 19.52 33.61
C GLU A 56 -34.27 19.57 32.69
N ALA A 57 -34.64 18.42 32.14
CA ALA A 57 -35.82 18.26 31.30
C ALA A 57 -37.11 18.35 32.13
N LYS A 58 -37.89 19.40 31.93
CA LYS A 58 -39.29 19.48 32.40
C LYS A 58 -40.22 19.02 31.28
N ALA A 59 -41.04 18.01 31.55
CA ALA A 59 -41.98 17.42 30.60
C ALA A 59 -43.02 18.46 30.13
N GLY A 60 -42.82 18.99 28.92
CA GLY A 60 -43.73 19.88 28.21
C GLY A 60 -44.30 19.18 26.98
N ARG A 61 -45.62 19.25 26.85
CA ARG A 61 -46.45 18.63 25.82
C ARG A 61 -46.03 19.08 24.40
N ILE A 62 -45.55 18.15 23.56
CA ILE A 62 -45.17 18.42 22.17
C ILE A 62 -46.44 18.54 21.32
N VAL A 63 -46.71 19.74 20.80
CA VAL A 63 -47.68 19.98 19.73
C VAL A 63 -46.90 19.91 18.41
N ALA A 64 -47.27 18.99 17.52
CA ALA A 64 -46.65 18.83 16.22
C ALA A 64 -47.02 20.00 15.29
N SER A 65 -46.01 20.74 14.83
CA SER A 65 -46.12 21.71 13.74
C SER A 65 -45.54 21.10 12.46
N PRO A 66 -46.06 21.45 11.26
CA PRO A 66 -45.85 20.68 10.06
C PRO A 66 -44.42 20.78 9.51
N SER A 67 -44.01 19.67 8.91
CA SER A 67 -42.75 19.40 8.21
C SER A 67 -42.26 20.57 7.36
N SER A 68 -41.12 21.14 7.75
CA SER A 68 -40.29 21.97 6.87
C SER A 68 -39.50 21.03 5.96
N THR A 69 -39.99 20.82 4.74
CA THR A 69 -39.24 20.16 3.66
C THR A 69 -38.01 20.99 3.31
N PHE A 70 -36.86 20.64 3.87
CA PHE A 70 -35.57 21.12 3.38
C PHE A 70 -35.27 20.43 2.04
N THR A 71 -35.69 21.03 0.93
CA THR A 71 -35.10 20.73 -0.38
C THR A 71 -33.75 21.43 -0.48
N THR A 72 -32.71 20.81 0.07
CA THR A 72 -31.35 21.09 -0.39
C THR A 72 -31.18 20.42 -1.75
N LYS A 73 -31.28 21.20 -2.83
CA LYS A 73 -30.64 20.82 -4.09
C LYS A 73 -29.14 20.76 -3.80
N ALA A 74 -28.64 19.57 -3.44
CA ALA A 74 -27.23 19.27 -3.65
C ALA A 74 -27.03 19.32 -5.17
N THR A 75 -26.50 20.43 -5.67
CA THR A 75 -25.82 20.43 -6.97
C THR A 75 -24.61 19.53 -6.79
N ASP A 76 -24.83 18.25 -7.04
CA ASP A 76 -23.82 17.20 -7.05
C ASP A 76 -22.97 17.41 -8.30
N SER A 77 -22.03 18.36 -8.24
CA SER A 77 -21.05 18.60 -9.31
C SER A 77 -19.94 17.54 -9.30
N PHE A 78 -20.28 16.27 -9.03
CA PHE A 78 -19.38 15.14 -9.28
C PHE A 78 -19.24 14.83 -10.77
N SER A 79 -20.05 15.48 -11.63
CA SER A 79 -20.06 15.25 -13.08
C SER A 79 -18.89 15.85 -13.86
N ASP A 80 -18.06 16.70 -13.25
CA ASP A 80 -16.94 17.36 -13.95
C ASP A 80 -15.62 16.58 -13.87
N ARG A 81 -15.60 15.41 -13.23
CA ARG A 81 -14.38 14.59 -13.18
C ARG A 81 -14.12 13.96 -14.55
N PRO A 82 -12.90 14.09 -15.12
CA PRO A 82 -12.55 13.42 -16.37
C PRO A 82 -12.79 11.90 -16.25
N SER A 83 -13.63 11.36 -17.14
CA SER A 83 -13.96 9.94 -17.17
C SER A 83 -12.99 9.11 -18.00
N ALA A 84 -12.17 9.77 -18.83
CA ALA A 84 -11.19 9.13 -19.70
C ALA A 84 -10.14 8.38 -18.88
N VAL A 85 -9.80 7.18 -19.34
CA VAL A 85 -8.74 6.36 -18.75
C VAL A 85 -7.41 6.78 -19.35
N GLN A 86 -6.45 7.08 -18.49
CA GLN A 86 -5.05 7.29 -18.86
C GLN A 86 -4.21 6.11 -18.38
N GLU A 87 -3.37 5.56 -19.26
CA GLU A 87 -2.46 4.48 -18.92
C GLU A 87 -1.09 5.02 -18.51
N MET A 88 -0.54 4.46 -17.43
CA MET A 88 0.82 4.76 -16.98
C MET A 88 1.51 3.46 -16.60
N HIS A 89 2.75 3.29 -17.05
CA HIS A 89 3.53 2.07 -16.83
C HIS A 89 4.73 2.34 -15.94
N VAL A 90 5.01 1.43 -15.01
CA VAL A 90 6.18 1.51 -14.13
C VAL A 90 6.77 0.12 -13.86
N TYR A 91 8.07 0.11 -13.58
CA TYR A 91 8.79 -1.05 -13.09
C TYR A 91 9.16 -0.86 -11.62
N GLU A 92 8.85 -1.84 -10.79
CA GLU A 92 9.30 -1.93 -9.42
C GLU A 92 10.42 -2.97 -9.34
N ILE A 93 11.57 -2.56 -8.80
CA ILE A 93 12.76 -3.42 -8.74
C ILE A 93 13.35 -3.38 -7.34
N ASN A 94 13.48 -4.56 -6.74
CA ASN A 94 14.25 -4.73 -5.51
C ASN A 94 15.72 -4.96 -5.88
N GLU A 95 16.54 -3.92 -5.69
CA GLU A 95 17.99 -3.96 -5.94
C GLU A 95 18.81 -4.46 -4.75
N LEU A 96 18.14 -4.97 -3.69
CA LEU A 96 18.75 -5.58 -2.50
C LEU A 96 19.60 -4.61 -1.66
N ASP A 97 19.42 -3.31 -1.85
CA ASP A 97 20.16 -2.24 -1.18
C ASP A 97 19.34 -1.46 -0.15
N ARG A 98 18.09 -1.86 0.11
CA ARG A 98 17.15 -1.16 1.02
C ARG A 98 16.80 -1.92 2.31
N GLY A 99 17.39 -3.10 2.54
CA GLY A 99 16.98 -3.99 3.62
C GLY A 99 15.52 -4.49 3.48
N SER A 100 14.98 -4.47 2.25
CA SER A 100 13.61 -4.84 1.90
C SER A 100 13.57 -6.16 1.13
N PRO A 101 12.54 -6.99 1.32
CA PRO A 101 11.48 -6.86 2.31
C PRO A 101 11.94 -7.25 3.72
N ALA A 102 11.23 -6.79 4.75
CA ALA A 102 11.37 -7.29 6.11
C ALA A 102 10.31 -8.36 6.39
N TYR A 103 10.71 -9.64 6.47
CA TYR A 103 9.76 -10.71 6.80
C TYR A 103 9.59 -10.85 8.32
N LEU A 104 8.36 -10.65 8.80
CA LEU A 104 7.99 -10.74 10.22
C LEU A 104 7.11 -12.00 10.45
N PRO A 105 7.70 -13.12 10.92
CA PRO A 105 6.98 -14.39 11.11
C PRO A 105 6.14 -14.41 12.40
N LEU A 106 5.16 -13.51 12.48
CA LEU A 106 4.34 -13.30 13.69
C LEU A 106 3.37 -14.45 13.96
N SER A 107 3.08 -15.29 12.96
CA SER A 107 2.26 -16.50 13.12
C SER A 107 2.94 -17.57 13.99
N GLN A 108 4.27 -17.50 14.14
CA GLN A 108 5.09 -18.50 14.84
C GLN A 108 4.92 -19.92 14.31
N LYS A 109 4.53 -20.06 13.03
CA LYS A 109 4.37 -21.35 12.36
C LYS A 109 5.57 -21.64 11.45
N PRO A 110 5.86 -22.93 11.20
CA PRO A 110 6.98 -23.33 10.33
C PRO A 110 6.72 -23.05 8.84
N ILE A 111 5.46 -22.82 8.47
CA ILE A 111 5.02 -22.50 7.12
C ILE A 111 4.37 -21.13 7.19
N ASN A 112 4.64 -20.30 6.17
CA ASN A 112 3.96 -19.04 5.90
C ASN A 112 2.47 -19.15 6.24
N SER A 113 2.02 -18.38 7.22
CA SER A 113 0.67 -18.49 7.75
C SER A 113 0.02 -17.13 8.00
N LEU A 114 -1.31 -17.11 8.01
CA LEU A 114 -2.11 -15.93 8.32
C LEU A 114 -1.54 -15.17 9.53
N GLY A 115 -1.29 -13.87 9.34
CA GLY A 115 -0.75 -12.98 10.36
C GLY A 115 0.75 -12.66 10.22
N ASP A 116 1.49 -13.38 9.38
CA ASP A 116 2.84 -12.94 9.01
C ASP A 116 2.76 -11.61 8.22
N LEU A 117 3.70 -10.71 8.51
CA LEU A 117 3.72 -9.37 7.94
C LEU A 117 4.99 -9.15 7.12
N VAL A 118 4.87 -8.42 6.02
CA VAL A 118 5.96 -8.11 5.12
C VAL A 118 5.96 -6.62 4.77
N PRO A 119 6.50 -5.75 5.65
CA PRO A 119 6.86 -4.39 5.25
C PRO A 119 7.90 -4.41 4.13
N PHE A 120 7.75 -3.54 3.15
CA PHE A 120 8.66 -3.46 2.01
C PHE A 120 8.79 -2.04 1.45
N SER A 121 9.92 -1.79 0.79
CA SER A 121 10.14 -0.64 -0.07
C SER A 121 11.13 -0.99 -1.16
N ASN A 122 10.74 -0.83 -2.42
CA ASN A 122 11.57 -1.13 -3.60
C ASN A 122 11.75 0.13 -4.44
N LYS A 123 12.72 0.12 -5.36
CA LYS A 123 12.94 1.24 -6.29
C LYS A 123 11.89 1.20 -7.38
N LEU A 124 11.46 2.38 -7.82
CA LEU A 124 10.49 2.58 -8.87
C LEU A 124 11.12 3.27 -10.08
N TYR A 125 10.85 2.75 -11.26
CA TYR A 125 11.34 3.22 -12.55
C TYR A 125 10.18 3.46 -13.52
N HIS A 126 10.39 4.37 -14.48
CA HIS A 126 9.42 4.57 -15.56
C HIS A 126 9.24 3.28 -16.39
N GLY A 127 8.09 3.16 -17.06
CA GLY A 127 7.82 2.05 -17.98
C GLY A 127 8.84 1.90 -19.10
N ASN A 128 9.53 2.99 -19.49
CA ASN A 128 10.60 2.97 -20.48
C ASN A 128 11.98 2.57 -19.90
N LEU A 129 12.08 2.35 -18.58
CA LEU A 129 13.31 1.99 -17.85
C LEU A 129 14.45 3.02 -17.93
N LYS A 130 14.18 4.23 -18.44
CA LYS A 130 15.21 5.28 -18.62
C LYS A 130 15.29 6.29 -17.48
N LYS A 131 14.32 6.29 -16.55
CA LYS A 131 14.31 7.20 -15.40
C LYS A 131 14.00 6.50 -14.09
N ARG A 132 14.73 6.87 -13.03
CA ARG A 132 14.36 6.60 -11.63
C ARG A 132 13.20 7.51 -11.25
N ALA A 133 12.07 6.89 -10.89
CA ALA A 133 10.83 7.56 -10.54
C ALA A 133 10.72 7.79 -9.02
N GLY A 134 11.15 6.82 -8.22
CA GLY A 134 11.06 6.93 -6.77
C GLY A 134 11.08 5.57 -6.09
N ILE A 135 10.09 5.32 -5.23
CA ILE A 135 9.95 4.06 -4.49
C ILE A 135 8.51 3.59 -4.39
N THR A 136 8.34 2.29 -4.16
CA THR A 136 7.16 1.78 -3.45
C THR A 136 7.43 1.77 -1.95
N ALA A 137 6.39 1.95 -1.14
CA ALA A 137 6.47 1.73 0.31
C ALA A 137 5.13 1.30 0.88
N GLY A 138 5.13 0.23 1.67
CA GLY A 138 3.95 -0.24 2.37
C GLY A 138 4.15 -1.61 3.00
N ILE A 139 3.05 -2.37 3.08
CA ILE A 139 3.00 -3.64 3.80
C ILE A 139 2.15 -4.66 3.06
N CYS A 140 2.61 -5.90 3.07
CA CYS A 140 1.82 -7.07 2.70
C CYS A 140 1.47 -7.87 3.96
N VAL A 141 0.20 -8.20 4.12
CA VAL A 141 -0.32 -9.10 5.17
C VAL A 141 -0.53 -10.46 4.54
N LEU A 142 0.15 -11.49 5.05
CA LEU A 142 -0.03 -12.84 4.55
C LEU A 142 -1.44 -13.34 4.90
N ILE A 143 -2.18 -13.78 3.88
CA ILE A 143 -3.54 -14.34 4.04
C ILE A 143 -3.48 -15.87 4.09
N LYS A 144 -2.77 -16.50 3.15
CA LYS A 144 -2.60 -17.94 3.12
C LYS A 144 -1.41 -18.35 2.26
N HIS A 145 -0.73 -19.41 2.68
CA HIS A 145 0.11 -20.20 1.80
C HIS A 145 -0.74 -21.11 0.91
N VAL A 146 -0.35 -21.25 -0.36
CA VAL A 146 -1.05 -22.06 -1.38
C VAL A 146 -0.08 -23.10 -1.94
N PRO A 147 0.01 -24.29 -1.32
CA PRO A 147 0.99 -25.32 -1.67
C PRO A 147 0.93 -25.75 -3.14
N GLU A 148 -0.27 -25.87 -3.70
CA GLU A 148 -0.51 -26.33 -5.07
C GLU A 148 0.05 -25.36 -6.12
N LYS A 149 0.21 -24.08 -5.73
CA LYS A 149 0.78 -23.01 -6.56
C LYS A 149 2.21 -22.67 -6.18
N LYS A 150 2.76 -23.31 -5.15
CA LYS A 150 4.10 -23.02 -4.58
C LYS A 150 4.29 -21.54 -4.28
N GLY A 151 3.26 -20.91 -3.71
CA GLY A 151 3.28 -19.48 -3.48
C GLY A 151 2.29 -19.05 -2.41
N ASP A 152 2.18 -17.75 -2.24
CA ASP A 152 1.44 -17.13 -1.15
C ASP A 152 0.43 -16.12 -1.71
N ARG A 153 -0.66 -15.95 -0.96
CA ARG A 153 -1.61 -14.84 -1.15
C ARG A 153 -1.41 -13.82 -0.04
N TYR A 154 -1.19 -12.57 -0.44
CA TYR A 154 -1.13 -11.42 0.44
C TYR A 154 -2.31 -10.47 0.16
N GLU A 155 -2.68 -9.72 1.19
CA GLU A 155 -3.38 -8.44 1.06
C GLU A 155 -2.31 -7.34 1.16
N ALA A 156 -2.19 -6.51 0.13
CA ALA A 156 -1.17 -5.47 0.03
C ALA A 156 -1.80 -4.08 0.17
N ILE A 157 -1.17 -3.22 0.98
CA ILE A 157 -1.53 -1.80 1.14
C ILE A 157 -0.23 -1.01 1.04
N PHE A 158 -0.08 -0.21 -0.02
CA PHE A 158 1.16 0.51 -0.27
C PHE A 158 0.93 1.71 -1.20
N SER A 159 1.97 2.52 -1.36
CA SER A 159 1.95 3.67 -2.26
C SER A 159 3.17 3.69 -3.17
N PHE A 160 2.99 4.30 -4.35
CA PHE A 160 4.01 4.59 -5.35
C PHE A 160 4.35 6.08 -5.28
N TYR A 161 5.59 6.42 -4.96
CA TYR A 161 6.05 7.80 -4.81
C TYR A 161 6.79 8.25 -6.07
N PHE A 162 6.39 9.40 -6.61
CA PHE A 162 6.87 9.99 -7.86
C PHE A 162 7.48 11.37 -7.63
N GLY A 163 8.31 11.53 -6.60
CA GLY A 163 9.01 12.79 -6.34
C GLY A 163 8.04 13.96 -6.17
N ASP A 164 8.35 15.08 -6.81
CA ASP A 164 7.51 16.28 -6.78
C ASP A 164 6.12 16.10 -7.40
N TYR A 165 5.90 15.04 -8.20
CA TYR A 165 4.59 14.78 -8.81
C TYR A 165 3.56 14.28 -7.78
N GLY A 166 3.99 13.74 -6.64
CA GLY A 166 3.13 13.19 -5.61
C GLY A 166 3.18 11.66 -5.54
N HIS A 167 2.09 11.03 -5.10
CA HIS A 167 2.01 9.58 -4.97
C HIS A 167 0.65 9.01 -5.38
N ILE A 168 0.62 7.71 -5.66
CA ILE A 168 -0.60 6.92 -5.86
C ILE A 168 -0.65 5.84 -4.78
N SER A 169 -1.77 5.73 -4.07
CA SER A 169 -2.01 4.66 -3.10
C SER A 169 -2.83 3.54 -3.71
N VAL A 170 -2.50 2.30 -3.34
CA VAL A 170 -3.21 1.11 -3.81
C VAL A 170 -3.52 0.15 -2.67
N GLN A 171 -4.56 -0.65 -2.89
CA GLN A 171 -4.93 -1.74 -1.99
C GLN A 171 -5.47 -2.92 -2.79
N GLY A 172 -5.11 -4.15 -2.40
CA GLY A 172 -5.73 -5.35 -2.94
C GLY A 172 -4.84 -6.59 -2.84
N GLU A 173 -5.20 -7.61 -3.63
CA GLU A 173 -4.50 -8.88 -3.60
C GLU A 173 -3.13 -8.81 -4.29
N TYR A 174 -2.13 -9.41 -3.64
CA TYR A 174 -0.84 -9.72 -4.26
C TYR A 174 -0.62 -11.24 -4.19
N LEU A 175 -0.54 -11.87 -5.36
CA LEU A 175 -0.35 -13.31 -5.51
C LEU A 175 1.03 -13.58 -6.08
N THR A 176 1.85 -14.37 -5.40
CA THR A 176 3.24 -14.63 -5.84
C THR A 176 3.34 -15.59 -7.04
N TYR A 177 2.20 -16.00 -7.62
CA TYR A 177 2.10 -17.06 -8.62
C TYR A 177 1.24 -16.69 -9.83
N GLN A 178 0.66 -15.48 -9.87
CA GLN A 178 -0.10 -14.98 -11.01
C GLN A 178 -0.28 -13.46 -10.96
N ASP A 179 -0.58 -12.86 -12.11
CA ASP A 179 -0.97 -11.45 -12.21
C ASP A 179 -2.26 -11.17 -11.42
N THR A 180 -2.37 -9.92 -10.95
CA THR A 180 -3.50 -9.44 -10.13
C THR A 180 -3.91 -8.02 -10.52
N TYR A 181 -5.06 -7.57 -10.02
CA TYR A 181 -5.44 -6.17 -10.06
C TYR A 181 -5.62 -5.64 -8.64
N LEU A 182 -5.05 -4.47 -8.37
CA LEU A 182 -5.26 -3.73 -7.14
C LEU A 182 -6.12 -2.50 -7.42
N ALA A 183 -6.87 -2.07 -6.41
CA ALA A 183 -7.62 -0.82 -6.48
C ALA A 183 -6.66 0.37 -6.31
N VAL A 184 -6.82 1.40 -7.13
CA VAL A 184 -6.22 2.72 -6.89
C VAL A 184 -7.14 3.46 -5.94
N THR A 185 -6.66 3.71 -4.71
CA THR A 185 -7.47 4.25 -3.61
C THR A 185 -7.40 5.77 -3.50
N GLY A 186 -6.45 6.40 -4.18
CA GLY A 186 -6.26 7.84 -4.19
C GLY A 186 -4.84 8.22 -4.55
N GLY A 187 -4.55 9.51 -4.44
CA GLY A 187 -3.22 10.07 -4.69
C GLY A 187 -3.11 11.53 -4.28
N SER A 188 -1.91 12.07 -4.42
CA SER A 188 -1.58 13.48 -4.13
C SER A 188 -0.89 14.15 -5.31
N GLY A 189 -0.69 15.47 -5.23
CA GLY A 189 -0.01 16.22 -6.30
C GLY A 189 -0.81 16.15 -7.60
N VAL A 190 -0.16 15.77 -8.70
CA VAL A 190 -0.83 15.59 -10.01
C VAL A 190 -1.84 14.44 -10.01
N PHE A 191 -1.76 13.55 -9.01
CA PHE A 191 -2.67 12.42 -8.83
C PHE A 191 -3.83 12.71 -7.85
N THR A 192 -4.02 13.97 -7.45
CA THR A 192 -5.10 14.33 -6.51
C THR A 192 -6.47 13.98 -7.09
N GLY A 193 -7.24 13.15 -6.39
CA GLY A 193 -8.56 12.70 -6.83
C GLY A 193 -8.56 11.49 -7.75
N VAL A 194 -7.40 10.90 -8.03
CA VAL A 194 -7.26 9.72 -8.89
C VAL A 194 -8.01 8.52 -8.32
N TYR A 195 -8.63 7.74 -9.21
CA TYR A 195 -9.20 6.44 -8.91
C TYR A 195 -8.97 5.49 -10.10
N GLY A 196 -9.30 4.22 -9.93
CA GLY A 196 -9.20 3.21 -10.98
C GLY A 196 -8.60 1.90 -10.45
N LYS A 197 -7.77 1.26 -11.28
CA LYS A 197 -7.12 0.00 -10.94
C LYS A 197 -5.71 -0.05 -11.51
N VAL A 198 -4.88 -0.90 -10.94
CA VAL A 198 -3.54 -1.19 -11.46
C VAL A 198 -3.40 -2.69 -11.67
N LYS A 199 -2.93 -3.10 -12.84
CA LYS A 199 -2.52 -4.49 -13.09
C LYS A 199 -1.12 -4.68 -12.54
N LEU A 200 -0.92 -5.65 -11.66
CA LEU A 200 0.39 -6.08 -11.18
C LEU A 200 0.78 -7.34 -11.94
N GLN A 201 1.97 -7.31 -12.55
CA GLN A 201 2.57 -8.44 -13.25
C GLN A 201 3.91 -8.79 -12.62
N GLN A 202 4.07 -10.05 -12.25
CA GLN A 202 5.30 -10.53 -11.62
C GLN A 202 6.23 -11.08 -12.69
N LEU A 203 7.41 -10.48 -12.85
CA LEU A 203 8.39 -10.88 -13.87
C LEU A 203 9.41 -11.86 -13.29
N VAL A 204 10.00 -11.47 -12.15
CA VAL A 204 10.96 -12.30 -11.42
C VAL A 204 10.63 -12.17 -9.95
N PHE A 205 10.11 -13.22 -9.32
CA PHE A 205 9.80 -13.20 -7.89
C PHE A 205 11.10 -13.25 -7.05
N PRO A 206 11.24 -12.43 -5.99
CA PRO A 206 10.45 -11.25 -5.60
C PRO A 206 11.06 -9.92 -6.09
N PHE A 207 11.90 -9.94 -7.13
CA PHE A 207 12.81 -8.84 -7.48
C PHE A 207 12.29 -7.87 -8.54
N LYS A 208 11.45 -8.31 -9.49
CA LYS A 208 11.00 -7.48 -10.62
C LYS A 208 9.50 -7.60 -10.82
N LEU A 209 8.80 -6.48 -10.72
CA LEU A 209 7.38 -6.35 -10.99
C LEU A 209 7.14 -5.24 -12.03
N PHE A 210 6.09 -5.41 -12.82
CA PHE A 210 5.64 -4.42 -13.79
C PHE A 210 4.18 -4.07 -13.51
N TYR A 211 3.88 -2.78 -13.58
CA TYR A 211 2.54 -2.27 -13.31
C TYR A 211 2.01 -1.48 -14.50
N THR A 212 0.74 -1.74 -14.83
CA THR A 212 -0.05 -0.89 -15.73
C THR A 212 -1.19 -0.27 -14.95
N PHE A 213 -1.09 1.03 -14.70
CA PHE A 213 -2.15 1.82 -14.10
C PHE A 213 -3.19 2.19 -15.14
N TYR A 214 -4.46 2.12 -14.75
CA TYR A 214 -5.61 2.62 -15.51
C TYR A 214 -6.25 3.72 -14.67
N LEU A 215 -5.79 4.96 -14.87
CA LEU A 215 -6.09 6.11 -14.01
C LEU A 215 -7.26 6.92 -14.57
N GLN A 216 -8.16 7.34 -13.68
CA GLN A 216 -9.32 8.17 -13.99
C GLN A 216 -9.47 9.29 -12.96
N GLY A 217 -10.25 10.32 -13.28
CA GLY A 217 -10.56 11.41 -12.35
C GLY A 217 -9.50 12.49 -12.22
N ILE A 218 -8.45 12.46 -13.04
CA ILE A 218 -7.35 13.44 -13.06
C ILE A 218 -7.19 14.07 -14.45
N GLY A 219 -6.55 15.24 -14.50
CA GLY A 219 -6.14 15.89 -15.75
C GLY A 219 -5.07 15.10 -16.50
N GLU A 220 -4.63 15.61 -17.64
CA GLU A 220 -3.58 14.96 -18.44
C GLU A 220 -2.30 14.74 -17.63
N LEU A 221 -1.75 13.52 -17.70
CA LEU A 221 -0.51 13.18 -17.03
C LEU A 221 0.68 13.93 -17.68
N PRO A 222 1.65 14.39 -16.88
CA PRO A 222 2.89 14.96 -17.40
C PRO A 222 3.57 14.02 -18.39
N ALA A 223 3.92 14.53 -19.58
CA ALA A 223 4.50 13.73 -20.66
C ALA A 223 5.79 12.97 -20.26
N GLU A 224 6.53 13.49 -19.28
CA GLU A 224 7.71 12.81 -18.72
C GLU A 224 7.36 11.43 -18.13
N LEU A 225 6.17 11.26 -17.55
CA LEU A 225 5.69 10.00 -16.96
C LEU A 225 5.17 8.99 -18.02
N LEU A 226 5.01 9.42 -19.28
CA LEU A 226 4.32 8.67 -20.34
C LEU A 226 5.27 8.14 -21.43
N GLY A 227 6.52 7.83 -21.08
CA GLY A 227 7.46 7.25 -22.05
C GLY A 227 6.98 5.89 -22.59
N GLU A 228 7.32 5.58 -23.84
CA GLU A 228 7.01 4.29 -24.48
C GLU A 228 7.51 3.12 -23.62
N PRO A 229 6.62 2.24 -23.14
CA PRO A 229 7.00 1.20 -22.21
C PRO A 229 7.85 0.11 -22.88
N VAL A 230 8.92 -0.32 -22.22
CA VAL A 230 9.65 -1.53 -22.59
C VAL A 230 8.76 -2.74 -22.28
N PRO A 231 8.57 -3.69 -23.21
CA PRO A 231 7.74 -4.87 -22.96
C PRO A 231 8.24 -5.70 -21.76
N PRO A 232 7.35 -6.07 -20.83
CA PRO A 232 7.74 -6.80 -19.62
C PRO A 232 8.29 -8.19 -19.95
N ASN A 233 9.51 -8.46 -19.50
CA ASN A 233 10.15 -9.76 -19.56
C ASN A 233 11.19 -9.92 -18.41
N PRO A 234 11.66 -11.14 -18.09
CA PRO A 234 12.58 -11.35 -16.96
C PRO A 234 13.93 -10.62 -17.06
N ASP A 235 14.39 -10.35 -18.28
CA ASP A 235 15.74 -9.83 -18.58
C ASP A 235 15.79 -8.30 -18.63
N VAL A 236 14.66 -7.61 -18.46
CA VAL A 236 14.64 -6.15 -18.44
C VAL A 236 15.45 -5.57 -17.29
N GLU A 237 16.18 -4.50 -17.57
CA GLU A 237 16.99 -3.77 -16.58
C GLU A 237 16.79 -2.27 -16.78
N PRO A 238 16.86 -1.47 -15.70
CA PRO A 238 16.93 -0.01 -15.82
C PRO A 238 18.18 0.38 -16.59
N SER A 239 18.12 1.53 -17.28
CA SER A 239 19.30 2.08 -17.93
C SER A 239 20.42 2.32 -16.90
N PRO A 240 21.71 2.21 -17.29
CA PRO A 240 22.81 2.47 -16.37
C PRO A 240 22.71 3.85 -15.70
N ALA A 241 22.31 4.88 -16.45
CA ALA A 241 22.12 6.23 -15.93
C ALA A 241 20.98 6.32 -14.90
N ALA A 242 19.85 5.64 -15.13
CA ALA A 242 18.74 5.61 -14.18
C ALA A 242 19.11 4.85 -12.91
N LYS A 243 19.83 3.72 -13.05
CA LYS A 243 20.31 2.92 -11.93
C LYS A 243 21.35 3.67 -11.09
N ALA A 244 22.22 4.44 -11.75
CA ALA A 244 23.19 5.32 -11.10
C ALA A 244 22.58 6.63 -10.57
N ALA A 245 21.27 6.83 -10.74
CA ALA A 245 20.54 8.04 -10.37
C ALA A 245 21.15 9.33 -10.90
N GLU A 246 21.64 9.31 -12.15
CA GLU A 246 22.21 10.49 -12.79
C GLU A 246 21.14 11.60 -12.93
N PRO A 247 21.49 12.89 -12.78
CA PRO A 247 20.51 13.97 -12.71
C PRO A 247 19.51 14.02 -13.87
N HIS A 248 19.92 13.63 -15.08
CA HIS A 248 19.07 13.62 -16.27
C HIS A 248 18.17 12.37 -16.37
N ALA A 249 18.52 11.32 -15.64
CA ALA A 249 17.85 10.02 -15.60
C ALA A 249 17.06 9.81 -14.29
N CYS A 250 16.72 10.91 -13.62
CA CYS A 250 15.83 10.95 -12.47
C CYS A 250 14.72 11.95 -12.74
N ILE A 251 13.57 11.74 -12.11
CA ILE A 251 12.56 12.78 -12.02
C ILE A 251 12.94 13.81 -10.93
N PRO A 252 12.33 15.02 -10.94
CA PRO A 252 12.57 16.02 -9.91
C PRO A 252 12.29 15.47 -8.50
N ASN A 253 13.28 15.63 -7.61
CA ASN A 253 13.23 15.21 -6.20
C ASN A 253 12.65 13.80 -6.00
N TYR A 254 13.08 12.84 -6.83
CA TYR A 254 12.65 11.45 -6.70
C TYR A 254 12.82 10.95 -5.26
N HIS A 255 11.87 10.16 -4.78
CA HIS A 255 11.98 9.57 -3.45
C HIS A 255 13.01 8.45 -3.46
N ASP A 256 13.89 8.44 -2.48
CA ASP A 256 14.84 7.36 -2.21
C ASP A 256 14.65 6.83 -0.79
#